data_AF-A0A5C8BP13-F1
#
_entry.id   AF-A0A5C8BP13-F1
#
_cell.length_a   1.000
_cell.length_b   1.000
_cell.length_c   1.000
_cell.angle_alpha   90.00
_cell.angle_beta   90.00
_cell.angle_gamma   90.00
#
_symmetry.space_group_name_H-M   'P 1'
#
loop_
_entity.id
_entity.type
_entity.pdbx_description
1 polymer ?
#
loop_
_entity_poly.entity_id
_entity_poly.type
_entity_poly.pdbx_seq_one_letter_code
_entity_poly.pdbx_strand_id
1 'polypeptide(L)'
;MKDILITYNHRLNEQKKLFLNRLTSMLTEQGYTIINSSSLDDTISTLKHNARIVSYIMDWELISLNSVEVLAEINPDLPIFAIYTNHNELDLELSNFKLTLDFLQYDQHLISNDMQRIIRAINNYQDKIIPPLTKELMNYVNSNKYTFCTPGHMGGTAFTRSPIGAVFHDFFGSNTFKADISISVPELGSLLDH
;
A
#
# COMPACT_ATOMS: atom_id res chain seq x y z
N MET A 1 -3.22 4.35 -2.51
CA MET A 1 -2.28 3.32 -2.99
C MET A 1 -2.86 1.99 -2.59
N LYS A 2 -3.25 1.14 -3.54
CA LYS A 2 -3.98 -0.12 -3.24
C LYS A 2 -3.64 -1.23 -4.24
N ASP A 3 -2.55 -1.09 -4.99
CA ASP A 3 -2.20 -2.07 -6.02
C ASP A 3 -1.29 -3.13 -5.39
N ILE A 4 -1.57 -4.41 -5.65
CA ILE A 4 -0.73 -5.53 -5.24
C ILE A 4 -0.26 -6.23 -6.51
N LEU A 5 1.05 -6.31 -6.67
CA LEU A 5 1.67 -7.02 -7.79
C LEU A 5 1.80 -8.50 -7.42
N ILE A 6 1.44 -9.40 -8.32
CA ILE A 6 1.57 -10.83 -8.13
C ILE A 6 2.27 -11.47 -9.33
N THR A 7 3.28 -12.29 -9.07
CA THR A 7 4.01 -13.05 -10.09
C THR A 7 4.08 -14.53 -9.69
N TYR A 8 3.58 -15.42 -10.53
CA TYR A 8 3.58 -16.87 -10.26
C TYR A 8 3.87 -17.66 -11.53
N ASN A 9 4.33 -18.89 -11.35
CA ASN A 9 4.71 -19.75 -12.47
C ASN A 9 3.46 -20.08 -13.31
N HIS A 10 3.57 -20.08 -14.64
CA HIS A 10 2.43 -20.48 -15.49
C HIS A 10 2.02 -21.96 -15.31
N ARG A 11 2.89 -22.80 -14.74
CA ARG A 11 2.65 -24.23 -14.49
C ARG A 11 2.33 -24.52 -13.02
N LEU A 12 1.27 -23.93 -12.49
CA LEU A 12 0.76 -24.30 -11.16
C LEU A 12 -0.09 -25.57 -11.23
N ASN A 13 0.02 -26.41 -10.20
CA ASN A 13 -0.95 -27.48 -9.97
C ASN A 13 -2.29 -26.88 -9.51
N GLU A 14 -3.36 -27.69 -9.53
CA GLU A 14 -4.71 -27.21 -9.21
C GLU A 14 -4.84 -26.70 -7.76
N GLN A 15 -4.11 -27.28 -6.81
CA GLN A 15 -4.13 -26.84 -5.41
C GLN A 15 -3.56 -25.44 -5.24
N LYS A 16 -2.40 -25.15 -5.86
CA LYS A 16 -1.77 -23.82 -5.86
C LYS A 16 -2.64 -22.78 -6.56
N LYS A 17 -3.26 -23.13 -7.70
CA LYS A 17 -4.22 -22.24 -8.39
C LYS A 17 -5.40 -21.88 -7.50
N LEU A 18 -5.98 -22.87 -6.82
CA LEU A 18 -7.09 -22.64 -5.90
C LEU A 18 -6.69 -21.70 -4.75
N PHE A 19 -5.47 -21.84 -4.23
CA PHE A 19 -4.94 -20.95 -3.18
C PHE A 19 -4.82 -19.52 -3.68
N LEU A 20 -4.15 -19.31 -4.82
CA LEU A 20 -3.98 -17.98 -5.39
C LEU A 20 -5.32 -17.33 -5.75
N ASN A 21 -6.24 -18.06 -6.37
CA ASN A 21 -7.56 -17.53 -6.72
C ASN A 21 -8.35 -17.10 -5.48
N ARG A 22 -8.25 -17.87 -4.39
CA ARG A 22 -8.89 -17.50 -3.14
C ARG A 22 -8.22 -16.29 -2.50
N LEU A 23 -6.89 -16.23 -2.52
CA LEU A 23 -6.12 -15.12 -1.97
C LEU A 23 -6.44 -13.83 -2.72
N THR A 24 -6.44 -13.86 -4.06
CA THR A 24 -6.76 -12.69 -4.88
C THR A 24 -8.21 -12.25 -4.73
N SER A 25 -9.16 -13.19 -4.60
CA SER A 25 -10.56 -12.86 -4.28
C SER A 25 -10.64 -12.10 -2.95
N MET A 26 -10.03 -12.63 -1.89
CA MET A 26 -10.04 -12.02 -0.56
C MET A 26 -9.37 -10.64 -0.55
N LEU A 27 -8.23 -10.47 -1.25
CA LEU A 27 -7.58 -9.16 -1.38
C LEU A 27 -8.46 -8.16 -2.16
N THR A 28 -9.13 -8.61 -3.22
CA THR A 28 -10.04 -7.77 -4.00
C THR A 28 -11.27 -7.36 -3.17
N GLU A 29 -11.81 -8.26 -2.35
CA GLU A 29 -12.90 -7.98 -1.41
C GLU A 29 -12.51 -6.93 -0.34
N GLN A 30 -11.23 -6.87 0.04
CA GLN A 30 -10.66 -5.81 0.89
C GLN A 30 -10.39 -4.50 0.13
N GLY A 31 -10.69 -4.45 -1.17
CA GLY A 31 -10.57 -3.26 -2.02
C GLY A 31 -9.18 -3.03 -2.59
N TYR A 32 -8.31 -4.04 -2.63
CA TYR A 32 -7.04 -4.00 -3.35
C TYR A 32 -7.24 -4.31 -4.84
N THR A 33 -6.40 -3.70 -5.68
CA THR A 33 -6.33 -4.01 -7.12
C THR A 33 -5.20 -4.98 -7.36
N ILE A 34 -5.49 -6.13 -7.97
CA ILE A 34 -4.46 -7.14 -8.28
C ILE A 34 -3.89 -6.89 -9.68
N ILE A 35 -2.57 -6.75 -9.76
CA ILE A 35 -1.81 -6.66 -11.01
C ILE A 35 -1.03 -7.97 -11.15
N ASN A 36 -1.23 -8.70 -12.25
CA ASN A 36 -0.48 -9.91 -12.52
C ASN A 36 0.67 -9.61 -13.48
N SER A 37 1.85 -10.17 -13.20
CA SER A 37 3.00 -10.15 -14.11
C SER A 37 3.36 -11.55 -14.58
N SER A 38 3.84 -11.67 -15.81
CA SER A 38 4.20 -12.95 -16.45
C SER A 38 5.68 -13.31 -16.33
N SER A 39 6.53 -12.35 -15.95
CA SER A 39 7.97 -12.56 -15.82
C SER A 39 8.58 -11.63 -14.77
N LEU A 40 9.80 -11.95 -14.34
CA LEU A 40 10.53 -11.10 -13.42
C LEU A 40 10.89 -9.73 -14.05
N ASP A 41 11.23 -9.70 -15.34
CA ASP A 41 11.56 -8.45 -16.04
C ASP A 41 10.34 -7.51 -16.09
N ASP A 42 9.17 -8.07 -16.36
CA ASP A 42 7.91 -7.33 -16.35
C ASP A 42 7.53 -6.86 -14.92
N THR A 43 7.81 -7.69 -13.91
CA THR A 43 7.66 -7.33 -12.49
C THR A 43 8.53 -6.12 -12.14
N ILE A 44 9.82 -6.17 -12.46
CA ILE A 44 10.78 -5.10 -12.21
C ILE A 44 10.37 -3.82 -12.93
N SER A 45 9.97 -3.92 -14.20
CA SER A 45 9.47 -2.79 -14.97
C SER A 45 8.23 -2.16 -14.32
N THR A 46 7.27 -2.98 -13.90
CA THR A 46 6.03 -2.53 -13.25
C THR A 46 6.33 -1.83 -11.92
N LEU A 47 7.20 -2.39 -11.08
CA LEU A 47 7.59 -1.78 -9.81
C LEU A 47 8.28 -0.42 -9.99
N LYS A 48 9.10 -0.26 -11.04
CA LYS A 48 9.77 1.02 -11.36
C LYS A 48 8.80 2.10 -11.84
N HIS A 49 7.73 1.73 -12.53
CA HIS A 49 6.81 2.69 -13.17
C HIS A 49 5.48 2.87 -12.42
N ASN A 50 5.15 2.01 -11.45
CA ASN A 50 3.93 2.11 -10.65
C ASN A 50 4.22 2.24 -9.15
N ALA A 51 4.37 3.48 -8.69
CA ALA A 51 4.53 3.82 -7.27
C ALA A 51 3.29 3.55 -6.40
N ARG A 52 2.15 3.13 -6.98
CA ARG A 52 0.92 2.82 -6.23
C ARG A 52 0.90 1.38 -5.70
N ILE A 53 1.88 0.57 -6.09
CA ILE A 53 2.08 -0.79 -5.60
C ILE A 53 2.48 -0.74 -4.13
N VAL A 54 1.72 -1.45 -3.29
CA VAL A 54 1.89 -1.47 -1.83
C VAL A 54 2.43 -2.79 -1.30
N SER A 55 2.43 -3.83 -2.13
CA SER A 55 3.06 -5.12 -1.84
C SER A 55 3.29 -5.90 -3.13
N TYR A 56 4.26 -6.81 -3.08
CA TYR A 56 4.55 -7.76 -4.14
C TYR A 56 4.47 -9.19 -3.60
N ILE A 57 3.66 -10.05 -4.23
CA ILE A 57 3.51 -11.46 -3.86
C ILE A 57 4.10 -12.32 -5.00
N MET A 58 4.94 -13.28 -4.66
CA MET A 58 5.70 -14.02 -5.66
C MET A 58 5.79 -15.51 -5.35
N ASP A 59 5.83 -16.34 -6.38
CA ASP A 59 6.26 -17.73 -6.23
C ASP A 59 7.79 -17.77 -6.04
N TRP A 60 8.24 -18.31 -4.91
CA TRP A 60 9.66 -18.39 -4.57
C TRP A 60 10.48 -19.15 -5.62
N GLU A 61 9.88 -20.14 -6.28
CA GLU A 61 10.56 -20.97 -7.29
C GLU A 61 10.92 -20.19 -8.57
N LEU A 62 10.40 -18.98 -8.76
CA LEU A 62 10.69 -18.14 -9.92
C LEU A 62 11.91 -17.22 -9.74
N ILE A 63 12.48 -17.16 -8.54
CA ILE A 63 13.40 -16.08 -8.16
C ILE A 63 14.81 -16.60 -7.94
N SER A 64 15.77 -15.84 -8.46
CA SER A 64 17.20 -16.02 -8.18
C SER A 64 17.66 -15.02 -7.12
N LEU A 65 18.77 -15.29 -6.43
CA LEU A 65 19.35 -14.38 -5.45
C LEU A 65 19.64 -12.98 -6.04
N ASN A 66 20.16 -12.91 -7.27
CA ASN A 66 20.41 -11.64 -7.97
C ASN A 66 19.14 -10.80 -8.16
N SER A 67 17.99 -11.46 -8.30
CA SER A 67 16.70 -10.78 -8.44
C SER A 67 16.27 -10.08 -7.14
N VAL A 68 16.64 -10.63 -5.98
CA VAL A 68 16.34 -10.06 -4.67
C VAL A 68 17.11 -8.76 -4.45
N GLU A 69 18.37 -8.69 -4.89
CA GLU A 69 19.18 -7.46 -4.85
C GLU A 69 18.52 -6.33 -5.65
N VAL A 70 18.11 -6.61 -6.89
CA VAL A 70 17.44 -5.62 -7.74
C VAL A 70 16.13 -5.12 -7.13
N LEU A 71 15.37 -6.00 -6.47
CA LEU A 71 14.14 -5.61 -5.76
C LEU A 71 14.45 -4.69 -4.57
N ALA A 72 15.51 -4.97 -3.82
CA ALA A 72 15.94 -4.14 -2.70
C ALA A 72 16.43 -2.75 -3.15
N GLU A 73 17.05 -2.63 -4.31
CA GLU A 73 17.44 -1.34 -4.89
C GLU A 73 16.24 -0.48 -5.31
N ILE A 74 15.14 -1.10 -5.77
CA ILE A 74 13.95 -0.38 -6.20
C ILE A 74 13.19 0.18 -4.99
N ASN A 75 12.88 -0.68 -4.02
CA ASN A 75 12.17 -0.27 -2.82
C ASN A 75 12.42 -1.27 -1.67
N PRO A 76 13.35 -0.96 -0.75
CA PRO A 76 13.72 -1.88 0.34
C PRO A 76 12.59 -2.07 1.38
N ASP A 77 11.69 -1.09 1.47
CA ASP A 77 10.60 -1.07 2.44
C ASP A 77 9.32 -1.74 1.93
N LEU A 78 9.23 -2.01 0.61
CA LEU A 78 8.08 -2.67 0.02
C LEU A 78 7.92 -4.08 0.64
N PRO A 79 6.76 -4.41 1.21
CA PRO A 79 6.50 -5.76 1.71
C PRO A 79 6.41 -6.75 0.55
N ILE A 80 7.29 -7.74 0.58
CA ILE A 80 7.36 -8.83 -0.39
C ILE A 80 6.97 -10.13 0.29
N PHE A 81 6.06 -10.89 -0.32
CA PHE A 81 5.61 -12.19 0.16
C PHE A 81 6.01 -13.29 -0.81
N ALA A 82 6.94 -14.15 -0.40
CA ALA A 82 7.34 -15.33 -1.16
C ALA A 82 6.49 -16.55 -0.75
N ILE A 83 5.76 -17.13 -1.69
CA ILE A 83 5.01 -18.35 -1.49
C ILE A 83 5.88 -19.54 -1.92
N TYR A 84 6.04 -20.53 -1.05
CA TYR A 84 6.88 -21.71 -1.31
C TYR A 84 6.11 -23.03 -1.17
N THR A 85 6.64 -24.09 -1.78
CA THR A 85 6.01 -25.42 -1.83
C THR A 85 6.56 -26.40 -0.81
N ASN A 86 7.88 -26.40 -0.59
CA ASN A 86 8.56 -27.39 0.24
C ASN A 86 9.36 -26.71 1.36
N HIS A 87 9.35 -27.31 2.55
CA HIS A 87 10.07 -26.86 3.76
C HIS A 87 11.61 -26.99 3.68
N ASN A 88 12.20 -27.22 2.50
CA ASN A 88 13.65 -27.37 2.44
C ASN A 88 14.30 -26.06 2.87
N GLU A 89 15.18 -26.21 3.86
CA GLU A 89 15.90 -25.17 4.59
C GLU A 89 16.19 -23.96 3.69
N LEU A 90 15.38 -22.91 3.88
CA LEU A 90 15.71 -21.55 3.46
C LEU A 90 16.90 -21.12 4.32
N ASP A 91 18.08 -21.65 3.98
CA ASP A 91 19.31 -21.30 4.66
C ASP A 91 19.56 -19.80 4.40
N LEU A 92 19.56 -19.08 5.51
CA LEU A 92 19.42 -17.63 5.62
C LEU A 92 20.70 -16.90 5.19
N GLU A 93 20.99 -16.84 3.89
CA GLU A 93 21.85 -15.78 3.33
C GLU A 93 21.07 -14.47 3.08
N LEU A 94 19.74 -14.51 3.23
CA LEU A 94 18.85 -13.36 3.02
C LEU A 94 19.03 -12.25 4.05
N SER A 95 19.67 -12.52 5.20
CA SER A 95 19.97 -11.50 6.21
C SER A 95 20.88 -10.38 5.70
N ASN A 96 21.58 -10.60 4.59
CA ASN A 96 22.41 -9.58 3.95
C ASN A 96 21.60 -8.58 3.11
N PHE A 97 20.36 -8.91 2.73
CA PHE A 97 19.53 -8.02 1.93
C PHE A 97 18.66 -7.15 2.82
N LYS A 98 18.70 -5.83 2.58
CA LYS A 98 17.82 -4.86 3.23
C LYS A 98 16.44 -4.88 2.56
N LEU A 99 15.75 -6.01 2.65
CA LEU A 99 14.45 -6.25 2.03
C LEU A 99 13.41 -6.62 3.09
N THR A 100 12.18 -6.13 2.95
CA THR A 100 11.05 -6.57 3.76
C THR A 100 10.43 -7.82 3.14
N LEU A 101 11.05 -8.99 3.36
CA LEU A 101 10.60 -10.28 2.83
C LEU A 101 9.92 -11.12 3.92
N ASP A 102 8.73 -11.64 3.61
CA ASP A 102 8.02 -12.60 4.43
C ASP A 102 7.59 -13.82 3.60
N PHE A 103 7.34 -14.96 4.25
CA PHE A 103 7.08 -16.23 3.59
C PHE A 103 5.67 -16.75 3.89
N LEU A 104 5.01 -17.23 2.84
CA LEU A 104 3.68 -17.85 2.87
C LEU A 104 3.76 -19.29 2.36
N GLN A 105 2.80 -20.12 2.77
CA GLN A 105 2.68 -21.48 2.28
C GLN A 105 1.44 -21.60 1.38
N TYR A 106 1.51 -22.50 0.40
CA TYR A 106 0.34 -22.88 -0.40
C TYR A 106 -0.67 -23.74 0.43
N ASP A 107 -1.19 -23.19 1.52
CA ASP A 107 -2.11 -23.86 2.44
C ASP A 107 -3.44 -23.09 2.58
N GLN A 108 -4.52 -23.74 2.17
CA GLN A 108 -5.89 -23.21 2.26
C GLN A 108 -6.37 -22.95 3.69
N HIS A 109 -5.81 -23.65 4.69
CA HIS A 109 -6.16 -23.49 6.09
C HIS A 109 -5.48 -22.27 6.72
N LEU A 110 -4.36 -21.81 6.16
CA LEU A 110 -3.60 -20.65 6.65
C LEU A 110 -4.00 -19.34 6.00
N ILE A 111 -4.74 -19.37 4.89
CA ILE A 111 -5.05 -18.19 4.07
C ILE A 111 -5.64 -17.01 4.85
N SER A 112 -6.46 -17.26 5.88
CA SER A 112 -7.01 -16.18 6.72
C SER A 112 -5.94 -15.49 7.56
N ASN A 113 -4.99 -16.25 8.10
CA ASN A 113 -3.85 -15.69 8.84
C ASN A 113 -2.88 -14.98 7.88
N ASP A 114 -2.61 -15.56 6.72
CA ASP A 114 -1.75 -14.95 5.70
C ASP A 114 -2.32 -13.63 5.20
N MET A 115 -3.65 -13.56 5.01
CA MET A 115 -4.34 -12.30 4.69
C MET A 115 -4.12 -11.22 5.77
N GLN A 116 -4.22 -11.58 7.05
CA GLN A 116 -3.96 -10.63 8.14
C GLN A 116 -2.49 -10.15 8.15
N ARG A 117 -1.54 -11.05 7.87
CA ARG A 117 -0.11 -10.72 7.75
C ARG A 117 0.14 -9.75 6.60
N ILE A 118 -0.42 -10.02 5.42
CA ILE A 118 -0.31 -9.16 4.23
C ILE A 118 -0.86 -7.76 4.54
N ILE A 119 -2.08 -7.67 5.05
CA ILE A 119 -2.73 -6.38 5.36
C ILE A 119 -1.92 -5.61 6.41
N ARG A 120 -1.44 -6.28 7.46
CA ARG A 120 -0.63 -5.65 8.49
C ARG A 120 0.68 -5.09 7.91
N ALA A 121 1.37 -5.86 7.06
CA ALA A 121 2.60 -5.40 6.44
C ALA A 121 2.36 -4.21 5.49
N ILE A 122 1.28 -4.23 4.72
CA ILE A 122 0.86 -3.11 3.86
C ILE A 122 0.60 -1.85 4.71
N ASN A 123 -0.15 -1.97 5.80
CA ASN A 123 -0.44 -0.85 6.70
C ASN A 123 0.85 -0.28 7.31
N ASN A 124 1.75 -1.15 7.79
CA ASN A 124 3.04 -0.73 8.32
C ASN A 124 3.90 0.00 7.28
N TYR A 125 3.91 -0.49 6.03
CA TYR A 125 4.62 0.15 4.93
C TYR A 125 4.05 1.54 4.65
N GLN A 126 2.73 1.67 4.53
CA GLN A 126 2.05 2.95 4.32
C GLN A 126 2.34 3.92 5.47
N ASP A 127 2.26 3.45 6.71
CA ASP A 127 2.58 4.24 7.90
C ASP A 127 4.03 4.72 7.93
N LYS A 128 4.96 3.94 7.38
CA LYS A 128 6.39 4.25 7.33
C LYS A 128 6.72 5.29 6.25
N ILE A 129 6.10 5.20 5.07
CA ILE A 129 6.41 6.11 3.95
C ILE A 129 5.74 7.48 4.06
N ILE A 130 4.67 7.60 4.85
CA ILE A 130 3.97 8.87 5.04
C ILE A 130 4.70 9.67 6.13
N PRO A 131 5.24 10.87 5.82
CA PRO A 131 5.94 11.69 6.81
C PRO A 131 4.98 12.24 7.87
N PRO A 132 5.48 12.58 9.08
CA PRO A 132 4.65 12.87 10.25
C PRO A 132 3.64 14.01 10.03
N LEU A 133 4.05 15.13 9.43
CA LEU A 133 3.14 16.26 9.17
C LEU A 133 1.99 15.85 8.25
N THR A 134 2.28 15.15 7.17
CA THR A 134 1.27 14.66 6.22
C THR A 134 0.33 13.65 6.89
N LYS A 135 0.87 12.78 7.74
CA LYS A 135 0.08 11.80 8.50
C LYS A 135 -0.92 12.50 9.41
N GLU A 136 -0.47 13.47 10.19
CA GLU A 136 -1.35 14.24 11.09
C GLU A 136 -2.37 15.09 10.32
N LEU A 137 -1.99 15.69 9.19
CA LEU A 137 -2.93 16.40 8.33
C LEU A 137 -4.02 15.48 7.78
N MET A 138 -3.66 14.29 7.28
CA MET A 138 -4.63 13.31 6.82
C MET A 138 -5.54 12.82 7.95
N ASN A 139 -4.99 12.59 9.15
CA ASN A 139 -5.76 12.22 10.34
C ASN A 139 -6.76 13.32 10.71
N TYR A 140 -6.34 14.59 10.70
CA TYR A 140 -7.20 15.73 10.93
C TYR A 140 -8.36 15.77 9.91
N VAL A 141 -8.05 15.70 8.62
CA VAL A 141 -9.04 15.69 7.53
C VAL A 141 -10.06 14.55 7.70
N ASN A 142 -9.60 13.36 8.09
CA ASN A 142 -10.46 12.19 8.31
C ASN A 142 -11.29 12.27 9.59
N SER A 143 -10.79 12.95 10.63
CA SER A 143 -11.52 13.15 11.89
C SER A 143 -12.74 14.07 11.75
N ASN A 144 -12.83 14.81 10.63
CA ASN A 144 -13.97 15.65 10.27
C ASN A 144 -14.33 16.67 11.37
N LYS A 145 -13.34 17.12 12.15
CA LYS A 145 -13.51 18.11 13.21
C LYS A 145 -13.99 19.43 12.60
N TYR A 146 -15.12 19.90 13.08
CA TYR A 146 -15.69 21.18 12.68
C TYR A 146 -15.25 22.23 13.69
N THR A 147 -14.48 23.23 13.26
CA THR A 147 -13.95 24.27 14.14
C THR A 147 -14.46 25.65 13.68
N PHE A 148 -14.78 26.52 14.63
CA PHE A 148 -15.09 27.94 14.38
C PHE A 148 -13.80 28.74 14.20
N CYS A 149 -12.98 28.31 13.26
CA CYS A 149 -11.64 28.85 13.04
C CYS A 149 -11.49 29.31 11.59
N THR A 150 -10.42 30.07 11.34
CA THR A 150 -9.98 30.32 9.97
C THR A 150 -9.36 29.04 9.38
N PRO A 151 -9.45 28.82 8.05
CA PRO A 151 -10.05 29.69 7.04
C PRO A 151 -11.59 29.72 7.03
N GLY A 152 -12.17 30.86 6.65
CA GLY A 152 -13.63 31.10 6.69
C GLY A 152 -14.47 30.23 5.74
N HIS A 153 -13.85 29.47 4.82
CA HIS A 153 -14.57 28.48 4.03
C HIS A 153 -14.86 27.18 4.78
N MET A 154 -14.27 26.97 5.96
CA MET A 154 -14.57 25.89 6.91
C MET A 154 -14.58 24.50 6.24
N GLY A 155 -13.41 24.08 5.74
CA GLY A 155 -13.27 22.78 5.06
C GLY A 155 -14.02 22.69 3.73
N GLY A 156 -14.46 23.83 3.18
CA GLY A 156 -15.15 23.93 1.90
C GLY A 156 -16.66 24.16 2.03
N THR A 157 -17.21 24.18 3.24
CA THR A 157 -18.64 24.38 3.49
C THR A 157 -19.17 25.70 2.95
N ALA A 158 -18.40 26.78 2.97
CA ALA A 158 -18.87 28.05 2.41
C ALA A 158 -19.06 27.97 0.89
N PHE A 159 -18.20 27.22 0.19
CA PHE A 159 -18.29 27.05 -1.26
C PHE A 159 -19.58 26.34 -1.67
N THR A 160 -20.09 25.40 -0.87
CA THR A 160 -21.35 24.69 -1.17
C THR A 160 -22.61 25.56 -0.98
N ARG A 161 -22.49 26.83 -0.61
CA ARG A 161 -23.63 27.76 -0.39
C ARG A 161 -24.00 28.62 -1.60
N SER A 162 -23.26 28.52 -2.70
CA SER A 162 -23.61 29.19 -3.96
C SER A 162 -23.43 28.24 -5.15
N PRO A 163 -24.20 28.40 -6.26
CA PRO A 163 -24.05 27.54 -7.43
C PRO A 163 -22.62 27.55 -8.00
N ILE A 164 -21.99 28.72 -8.08
CA ILE A 164 -20.62 28.85 -8.58
C ILE A 164 -19.60 28.24 -7.61
N GLY A 165 -19.82 28.40 -6.30
CA GLY A 165 -18.97 27.79 -5.29
C GLY A 165 -19.09 26.26 -5.26
N ALA A 166 -20.26 25.70 -5.52
CA ALA A 166 -20.43 24.25 -5.63
C ALA A 166 -19.61 23.68 -6.80
N VAL A 167 -19.66 24.33 -7.97
CA VAL A 167 -18.81 23.96 -9.13
C VAL A 167 -17.33 24.05 -8.78
N PHE A 168 -16.92 25.09 -8.05
CA PHE A 168 -15.54 25.25 -7.59
C PHE A 168 -15.14 24.15 -6.59
N HIS A 169 -16.02 23.82 -5.65
CA HIS A 169 -15.80 22.76 -4.67
C HIS A 169 -15.64 21.40 -5.35
N ASP A 170 -16.51 21.09 -6.32
CA ASP A 170 -16.48 19.81 -7.03
C ASP A 170 -15.26 19.69 -7.95
N PHE A 171 -14.79 20.81 -8.53
CA PHE A 171 -13.58 20.84 -9.34
C PHE A 171 -12.31 20.46 -8.54
N PHE A 172 -12.13 21.04 -7.36
CA PHE A 172 -10.94 20.77 -6.52
C PHE A 172 -11.08 19.55 -5.61
N GLY A 173 -12.31 19.16 -5.29
CA GLY A 173 -12.62 18.05 -4.40
C GLY A 173 -12.49 18.38 -2.91
N SER A 174 -13.23 17.63 -2.08
CA SER A 174 -13.40 17.92 -0.66
C SER A 174 -12.10 17.88 0.15
N ASN A 175 -11.19 16.93 -0.13
CA ASN A 175 -9.95 16.78 0.62
C ASN A 175 -9.03 18.00 0.50
N THR A 176 -9.03 18.67 -0.66
CA THR A 176 -8.24 19.90 -0.89
C THR A 176 -8.65 20.99 0.10
N PHE A 177 -9.96 21.22 0.26
CA PHE A 177 -10.45 22.25 1.17
C PHE A 177 -10.39 21.85 2.64
N LYS A 178 -10.55 20.57 2.96
CA LYS A 178 -10.40 20.10 4.35
C LYS A 178 -8.96 20.17 4.83
N ALA A 179 -7.99 20.04 3.92
CA ALA A 179 -6.57 20.19 4.20
C ALA A 179 -6.11 21.65 4.24
N ASP A 180 -6.90 22.59 3.72
CA ASP A 180 -6.64 24.03 3.83
C ASP A 180 -7.05 24.53 5.21
N ILE A 181 -6.07 24.53 6.12
CA ILE A 181 -6.23 24.85 7.53
C ILE A 181 -5.25 25.93 7.98
N SER A 182 -5.44 26.43 9.19
CA SER A 182 -4.54 27.40 9.83
C SER A 182 -3.91 26.84 11.10
N ILE A 183 -3.02 27.62 11.71
CA ILE A 183 -2.45 27.37 13.06
C ILE A 183 -3.52 27.24 14.17
N SER A 184 -4.79 27.52 13.86
CA SER A 184 -5.91 27.23 14.75
C SER A 184 -6.13 25.73 15.01
N VAL A 185 -5.43 24.85 14.28
CA VAL A 185 -5.37 23.41 14.50
C VAL A 185 -4.07 23.09 15.26
N PRO A 186 -4.09 23.12 16.61
CA PRO A 186 -2.87 23.07 17.41
C PRO A 186 -2.11 21.75 17.28
N GLU A 187 -2.78 20.63 16.97
CA GLU A 187 -2.13 19.33 16.81
C GLU A 187 -1.12 19.28 15.64
N LEU A 188 -1.20 20.19 14.66
CA LEU A 188 -0.23 20.27 13.56
C LEU A 188 0.93 21.27 13.81
N GLY A 189 0.87 22.03 14.90
CA GLY A 189 1.88 23.06 15.20
C GLY A 189 1.82 24.27 14.27
N SER A 190 2.96 24.95 14.11
CA SER A 190 3.09 26.20 13.36
C SER A 190 4.39 26.20 12.54
N LEU A 191 4.27 26.48 11.24
CA LEU A 191 5.41 26.59 10.33
C LEU A 191 6.27 27.83 10.60
N LEU A 192 5.76 28.84 11.30
CA LEU A 192 6.51 30.07 11.58
C LEU A 192 7.27 30.03 12.90
N ASP A 193 6.98 29.03 13.74
CA ASP A 193 7.62 28.93 15.06
C ASP A 193 8.94 28.13 15.01
N HIS A 194 9.24 27.40 13.90
CA HIS A 194 10.46 26.63 13.64
C HIS A 194 10.70 26.41 12.14
#